data_AF-A0A367ZRW7-F1
#
_entry.id   AF-A0A367ZRW7-F1
#
_cell.length_a   1.000
_cell.length_b   1.000
_cell.length_c   1.000
_cell.angle_alpha   90.00
_cell.angle_beta   90.00
_cell.angle_gamma   90.00
#
_symmetry.space_group_name_H-M   'P 1'
#
loop_
_entity.id
_entity.type
_entity.pdbx_description
1 polymer ?
#
loop_
_entity_poly.entity_id
_entity_poly.type
_entity_poly.pdbx_seq_one_letter_code
_entity_poly.pdbx_strand_id
1 'polypeptide(L)'
;MTPQGAPGAGAALTDGRATLADLKALVARFIAERDWQPYHTPRNVAVSIVLEAGELLEHFQWSPPAPDEMTPERRQQIGEEMADVLAYLLSLANVLDLDLAAALDAKMRKNRRKYPVERCLGHWEKPKNPEGGAGVE
;
A
#
# COMPACT_ATOMS: atom_id res chain seq x y z
N MET A 1 18.77 -33.24 1.41
CA MET A 1 19.15 -31.82 1.29
C MET A 1 18.08 -31.01 1.98
N THR A 2 18.37 -30.57 3.20
CA THR A 2 17.49 -29.70 4.01
C THR A 2 17.58 -28.29 3.43
N PRO A 3 16.47 -27.60 3.09
CA PRO A 3 16.58 -26.21 2.72
C PRO A 3 16.93 -25.38 3.96
N GLN A 4 17.91 -24.51 3.75
CA GLN A 4 18.51 -23.60 4.69
C GLN A 4 17.51 -22.66 5.36
N GLY A 5 17.61 -22.56 6.68
CA GLY A 5 17.64 -21.30 7.41
C GLY A 5 16.38 -20.44 7.37
N ALA A 6 15.41 -20.77 8.23
CA ALA A 6 14.47 -19.76 8.70
C ALA A 6 15.26 -18.61 9.35
N PRO A 7 14.96 -17.33 9.03
CA PRO A 7 15.56 -16.21 9.74
C PRO A 7 15.22 -16.31 11.22
N GLY A 8 16.26 -16.21 12.06
CA GLY A 8 16.16 -16.36 13.50
C GLY A 8 15.08 -15.48 14.11
N ALA A 9 14.31 -16.08 15.02
CA ALA A 9 13.44 -15.35 15.93
C ALA A 9 14.26 -14.27 16.69
N GLY A 10 13.81 -13.02 16.68
CA GLY A 10 14.23 -12.06 17.72
C GLY A 10 14.34 -10.57 17.38
N ALA A 11 14.20 -10.11 16.14
CA ALA A 11 14.25 -8.68 15.83
C ALA A 11 12.93 -8.16 15.26
N ALA A 12 12.40 -7.07 15.84
CA ALA A 12 11.21 -6.40 15.33
C ALA A 12 11.43 -5.91 13.89
N LEU A 13 10.45 -6.13 13.01
CA LEU A 13 10.43 -5.56 11.67
C LEU A 13 10.30 -4.03 11.77
N THR A 14 11.03 -3.32 10.92
CA THR A 14 11.05 -1.86 10.84
C THR A 14 11.26 -1.45 9.39
N ASP A 15 10.75 -0.29 9.00
CA ASP A 15 10.85 0.25 7.63
C ASP A 15 12.27 0.28 7.07
N GLY A 16 13.27 0.59 7.90
CA GLY A 16 14.68 0.65 7.50
C GLY A 16 15.36 -0.72 7.30
N ARG A 17 14.66 -1.83 7.55
CA ARG A 17 15.23 -3.19 7.50
C ARG A 17 14.40 -4.17 6.69
N ALA A 18 13.09 -3.99 6.64
CA ALA A 18 12.20 -4.88 5.90
C ALA A 18 12.09 -4.43 4.44
N THR A 19 12.28 -5.36 3.51
CA THR A 19 11.97 -5.15 2.10
C THR A 19 10.49 -5.42 1.82
N LEU A 20 9.97 -4.96 0.68
CA LEU A 20 8.62 -5.35 0.24
C LEU A 20 8.49 -6.87 0.06
N ALA A 21 9.57 -7.56 -0.31
CA ALA A 21 9.56 -9.02 -0.40
C ALA A 21 9.38 -9.66 0.98
N ASP A 22 10.04 -9.15 2.02
CA ASP A 22 9.87 -9.63 3.39
C ASP A 22 8.43 -9.46 3.89
N LEU A 23 7.82 -8.31 3.59
CA LEU A 23 6.43 -8.02 3.96
C LEU A 23 5.43 -8.90 3.18
N LYS A 24 5.63 -9.07 1.87
CA LYS A 24 4.83 -10.01 1.05
C LYS A 24 4.91 -11.44 1.61
N ALA A 25 6.10 -11.89 2.01
CA ALA A 25 6.30 -13.21 2.59
C ALA A 25 5.66 -13.35 3.99
N LEU A 26 5.72 -12.31 4.81
CA LEU A 26 5.05 -12.26 6.11
C LEU A 26 3.53 -12.49 5.96
N VAL A 27 2.89 -11.74 5.05
CA VAL A 27 1.45 -11.87 4.78
C VAL A 27 1.11 -13.24 4.19
N ALA A 28 1.89 -13.71 3.21
CA ALA A 28 1.67 -15.03 2.60
C ALA A 28 1.76 -16.16 3.62
N ARG A 29 2.72 -16.09 4.55
CA ARG A 29 2.86 -17.08 5.63
C ARG A 29 1.66 -17.05 6.57
N PHE A 30 1.22 -15.87 7.00
CA PHE A 30 0.04 -15.72 7.86
C PHE A 30 -1.22 -16.36 7.26
N ILE A 31 -1.45 -16.13 5.96
CA ILE A 31 -2.55 -16.73 5.19
C ILE A 31 -2.39 -18.25 5.12
N ALA A 32 -1.17 -18.72 4.81
CA ALA A 32 -0.90 -20.14 4.63
C ALA A 32 -1.03 -20.96 5.92
N GLU A 33 -0.62 -20.41 7.06
CA GLU A 33 -0.78 -21.04 8.38
C GLU A 33 -2.25 -21.29 8.76
N ARG A 34 -3.20 -20.65 8.06
CA ARG A 34 -4.64 -20.73 8.31
C ARG A 34 -5.40 -21.41 7.18
N ASP A 35 -4.70 -21.91 6.16
CA ASP A 35 -5.29 -22.48 4.95
C ASP A 35 -6.29 -21.52 4.27
N TRP A 36 -6.02 -20.21 4.31
CA TRP A 36 -6.92 -19.18 3.77
C TRP A 36 -6.72 -18.87 2.29
N GLN A 37 -5.72 -19.48 1.63
CA GLN A 37 -5.42 -19.29 0.21
C GLN A 37 -6.65 -19.46 -0.70
N PRO A 38 -7.57 -20.42 -0.50
CA PRO A 38 -8.77 -20.56 -1.33
C PRO A 38 -9.72 -19.35 -1.28
N TYR A 39 -9.69 -18.57 -0.20
CA TYR A 39 -10.54 -17.39 -0.02
C TYR A 39 -9.89 -16.11 -0.54
N HIS A 40 -8.56 -16.08 -0.67
CA HIS A 40 -7.78 -14.96 -1.20
C HIS A 40 -7.78 -14.93 -2.74
N THR A 41 -8.98 -14.90 -3.34
CA THR A 41 -9.12 -14.63 -4.78
C THR A 41 -8.87 -13.16 -5.09
N PRO A 42 -8.46 -12.78 -6.32
CA PRO A 42 -8.23 -11.37 -6.67
C PRO A 42 -9.42 -10.46 -6.35
N ARG A 43 -10.64 -10.94 -6.62
CA ARG A 43 -11.88 -10.22 -6.33
C ARG A 43 -12.04 -9.98 -4.82
N ASN A 44 -11.90 -11.03 -4.01
CA ASN A 44 -12.14 -10.92 -2.57
C ASN A 44 -11.12 -9.99 -1.92
N VAL A 45 -9.84 -10.15 -2.27
CA VAL A 45 -8.78 -9.29 -1.74
C VAL A 45 -8.97 -7.83 -2.18
N ALA A 46 -9.38 -7.57 -3.44
CA ALA A 46 -9.66 -6.21 -3.90
C ALA A 46 -10.84 -5.57 -3.14
N VAL A 47 -11.86 -6.35 -2.76
CA VAL A 47 -12.95 -5.86 -1.91
C VAL A 47 -12.42 -5.51 -0.52
N SER A 48 -11.62 -6.39 0.11
CA SER A 48 -11.03 -6.12 1.43
C SER A 48 -10.23 -4.83 1.45
N ILE A 49 -9.42 -4.54 0.42
CA ILE A 49 -8.68 -3.26 0.31
C ILE A 49 -9.61 -2.05 0.45
N VAL A 50 -10.80 -2.08 -0.16
CA VAL A 50 -11.76 -0.98 -0.11
C VAL A 50 -12.41 -0.88 1.27
N LEU A 51 -12.68 -2.02 1.92
CA LEU A 51 -13.23 -2.04 3.28
C LEU A 51 -12.26 -1.39 4.27
N GLU A 52 -11.00 -1.84 4.30
CA GLU A 52 -10.00 -1.28 5.23
C GLU A 52 -9.66 0.19 4.90
N ALA A 53 -9.72 0.58 3.62
CA ALA A 53 -9.58 1.98 3.25
C ALA A 53 -10.76 2.84 3.74
N GLY A 54 -11.94 2.23 3.89
CA GLY A 54 -13.11 2.81 4.52
C GLY A 54 -12.90 3.00 6.03
N GLU A 55 -12.42 1.97 6.72
CA GLU A 55 -12.10 2.03 8.16
C GLU A 55 -11.03 3.11 8.44
N LEU A 56 -9.98 3.18 7.61
CA LEU A 56 -9.00 4.27 7.64
C LEU A 56 -9.64 5.65 7.49
N LEU A 57 -10.62 5.80 6.60
CA LEU A 57 -11.33 7.06 6.37
C LEU A 57 -12.17 7.48 7.58
N GLU A 58 -12.72 6.54 8.36
CA GLU A 58 -13.53 6.83 9.54
C GLU A 58 -12.77 7.65 10.59
N HIS A 59 -11.45 7.52 10.67
CA HIS A 59 -10.61 8.34 11.53
C HIS A 59 -10.58 9.83 11.16
N PHE A 60 -11.04 10.20 9.96
CA PHE A 60 -11.01 11.57 9.44
C PHE A 60 -12.41 12.15 9.16
N GLN A 61 -13.46 11.32 9.13
CA GLN A 61 -14.78 11.73 8.65
C GLN A 61 -15.44 12.88 9.46
N TRP A 62 -15.18 12.97 10.77
CA TRP A 62 -15.79 13.96 11.66
C TRP A 62 -14.81 14.99 12.25
N SER A 63 -13.52 14.91 11.93
CA SER A 63 -12.49 15.79 12.51
C SER A 63 -12.25 17.03 11.65
N PRO A 64 -12.28 18.25 12.23
CA PRO A 64 -11.69 19.41 11.59
C PRO A 64 -10.16 19.23 11.49
N PRO A 65 -9.48 19.87 10.52
CA PRO A 65 -8.04 19.69 10.29
C PRO A 65 -7.22 20.43 11.35
N ALA A 66 -7.26 19.99 12.61
CA ALA A 66 -6.49 20.55 13.70
C ALA A 66 -5.33 19.60 14.08
N PRO A 67 -4.06 20.06 14.00
CA PRO A 67 -2.88 19.26 14.38
C PRO A 67 -2.93 18.73 15.83
N ASP A 68 -3.64 19.42 16.70
CA ASP A 68 -3.70 19.15 18.14
C ASP A 68 -4.57 17.92 18.50
N GLU A 69 -5.31 17.35 17.56
CA GLU A 69 -6.13 16.14 17.79
C GLU A 69 -5.37 14.81 17.57
N MET A 70 -4.10 14.86 17.18
CA MET A 70 -3.32 13.66 16.85
C MET A 70 -2.70 13.07 18.13
N THR A 71 -3.51 12.45 18.98
CA THR A 71 -3.03 11.77 20.20
C THR A 71 -2.21 10.51 19.86
N PRO A 72 -1.37 10.00 20.77
CA PRO A 72 -0.68 8.71 20.56
C PRO A 72 -1.65 7.57 20.21
N GLU A 73 -2.79 7.50 20.89
CA GLU A 73 -3.81 6.48 20.68
C GLU A 73 -4.43 6.59 19.28
N ARG A 74 -4.76 7.81 18.85
CA ARG A 74 -5.30 8.04 17.51
C ARG A 74 -4.28 7.69 16.41
N ARG A 75 -3.01 8.03 16.61
CA ARG A 75 -1.94 7.63 15.67
C ARG A 75 -1.79 6.12 15.58
N GLN A 76 -1.93 5.43 16.70
CA GLN A 76 -1.87 3.97 16.72
C GLN A 76 -3.02 3.38 15.90
N GLN A 77 -4.26 3.80 16.16
CA GLN A 77 -5.44 3.31 15.43
C GLN A 77 -5.35 3.57 13.92
N ILE A 78 -4.98 4.80 13.52
CA ILE A 78 -4.72 5.11 12.11
C ILE A 78 -3.63 4.19 11.53
N GLY A 79 -2.58 3.91 12.30
CA GLY A 79 -1.51 3.00 11.91
C GLY A 79 -1.96 1.55 11.70
N GLU A 80 -2.91 1.08 12.51
CA GLU A 80 -3.53 -0.25 12.38
C GLU A 80 -4.31 -0.34 11.05
N GLU A 81 -5.19 0.63 10.76
CA GLU A 81 -5.95 0.65 9.50
C GLU A 81 -5.06 0.82 8.25
N MET A 82 -4.00 1.64 8.37
CA MET A 82 -2.99 1.75 7.31
C MET A 82 -2.27 0.42 7.06
N ALA A 83 -1.99 -0.35 8.12
CA ALA A 83 -1.36 -1.65 8.03
C ALA A 83 -2.30 -2.68 7.38
N ASP A 84 -3.60 -2.63 7.66
CA ASP A 84 -4.58 -3.54 7.06
C ASP A 84 -4.76 -3.28 5.56
N VAL A 85 -4.86 -2.02 5.14
CA VAL A 85 -4.83 -1.64 3.71
C VAL A 85 -3.56 -2.17 3.03
N LEU A 86 -2.40 -1.99 3.67
CA LEU A 86 -1.12 -2.48 3.16
C LEU A 86 -1.09 -4.02 3.08
N ALA A 87 -1.58 -4.72 4.10
CA ALA A 87 -1.58 -6.17 4.16
C ALA A 87 -2.38 -6.76 3.00
N TYR A 88 -3.57 -6.23 2.70
CA TYR A 88 -4.35 -6.71 1.55
C TYR A 88 -3.75 -6.29 0.20
N LEU A 89 -3.10 -5.12 0.09
CA LEU A 89 -2.34 -4.77 -1.12
C LEU A 89 -1.19 -5.74 -1.38
N LEU A 90 -0.44 -6.11 -0.34
CA LEU A 90 0.63 -7.11 -0.42
C LEU A 90 0.07 -8.49 -0.76
N SER A 91 -1.05 -8.87 -0.15
CA SER A 91 -1.77 -10.11 -0.49
C SER A 91 -2.21 -10.12 -1.95
N LEU A 92 -2.73 -9.01 -2.47
CA LEU A 92 -3.15 -8.93 -3.87
C LEU A 92 -1.96 -9.06 -4.81
N ALA A 93 -0.83 -8.43 -4.46
CA ALA A 93 0.42 -8.59 -5.19
C ALA A 93 0.95 -10.03 -5.16
N ASN A 94 0.72 -10.80 -4.09
CA ASN A 94 1.03 -12.23 -4.05
C ASN A 94 0.11 -13.03 -4.98
N VAL A 95 -1.20 -12.81 -4.88
CA VAL A 95 -2.22 -13.55 -5.66
C VAL A 95 -2.08 -13.29 -7.17
N LEU A 96 -1.67 -12.09 -7.56
CA LEU A 96 -1.46 -11.69 -8.96
C LEU A 96 -0.01 -11.89 -9.45
N ASP A 97 0.89 -12.41 -8.61
CA ASP A 97 2.32 -12.54 -8.90
C ASP A 97 2.98 -11.25 -9.40
N LEU A 98 2.72 -10.14 -8.70
CA LEU A 98 3.24 -8.82 -9.05
C LEU A 98 4.47 -8.44 -8.22
N ASP A 99 5.51 -7.98 -8.90
CA ASP A 99 6.56 -7.17 -8.28
C ASP A 99 6.01 -5.76 -8.01
N LEU A 100 5.50 -5.56 -6.79
CA LEU A 100 4.89 -4.30 -6.37
C LEU A 100 5.91 -3.15 -6.31
N ALA A 101 7.19 -3.46 -6.03
CA ALA A 101 8.25 -2.45 -5.99
C ALA A 101 8.54 -1.92 -7.40
N ALA A 102 8.71 -2.82 -8.36
CA ALA A 102 8.90 -2.46 -9.76
C ALA A 102 7.68 -1.73 -10.34
N ALA A 103 6.46 -2.18 -10.01
CA ALA A 103 5.23 -1.52 -10.43
C ALA A 103 5.14 -0.07 -9.90
N LEU A 104 5.51 0.16 -8.64
CA LEU A 104 5.56 1.49 -8.05
C LEU A 104 6.62 2.38 -8.72
N ASP A 105 7.84 1.88 -8.94
CA ASP A 105 8.90 2.64 -9.64
C ASP A 105 8.45 3.08 -11.04
N ALA A 106 7.91 2.13 -11.82
CA ALA A 106 7.38 2.42 -13.16
C ALA A 106 6.25 3.47 -13.12
N LYS A 107 5.33 3.35 -12.15
CA LYS A 107 4.24 4.31 -11.94
C LYS A 107 4.78 5.70 -11.57
N MET A 108 5.79 5.78 -10.71
CA MET A 108 6.39 7.05 -10.31
C MET A 108 7.16 7.71 -11.45
N ARG A 109 7.85 6.95 -12.31
CA ARG A 109 8.44 7.48 -13.55
C ARG A 109 7.38 8.07 -14.48
N LYS A 110 6.23 7.39 -14.64
CA LYS A 110 5.09 7.91 -15.41
C LYS A 110 4.51 9.18 -14.77
N ASN A 111 4.39 9.22 -13.44
CA ASN A 111 3.89 10.39 -12.72
C ASN A 111 4.81 11.60 -12.89
N ARG A 112 6.14 11.43 -12.80
CA ARG A 112 7.10 12.54 -13.03
C ARG A 112 6.97 13.16 -14.41
N ARG A 113 6.71 12.34 -15.45
CA ARG A 113 6.45 12.85 -16.81
C ARG A 113 5.11 13.60 -16.90
N LYS A 114 4.08 13.11 -16.20
CA LYS A 114 2.74 13.71 -16.18
C LYS A 114 2.65 14.99 -15.34
N TYR A 115 3.47 15.09 -14.29
CA TYR A 115 3.49 16.16 -13.31
C TYR A 115 4.93 16.68 -13.12
N PRO A 116 5.49 17.40 -14.11
CA PRO A 116 6.84 17.95 -14.02
C PRO A 116 6.93 19.05 -12.96
N VAL A 117 8.07 19.14 -12.27
CA VAL A 117 8.26 20.03 -11.10
C VAL A 117 8.00 21.49 -11.47
N GLU A 118 8.48 21.93 -12.63
CA GLU A 118 8.39 23.31 -13.11
C GLU A 118 6.95 23.77 -13.30
N ARG A 119 5.99 22.83 -13.40
CA ARG A 119 4.57 23.10 -13.63
C ARG A 119 3.68 22.78 -12.44
N CYS A 120 4.18 22.02 -11.47
CA CYS A 120 3.40 21.50 -10.35
C CYS A 120 3.87 21.99 -8.98
N LEU A 121 5.03 22.65 -8.89
CA LEU A 121 5.54 23.15 -7.60
C LEU A 121 4.54 24.14 -6.98
N GLY A 122 3.96 23.79 -5.83
CA GLY A 122 2.97 24.61 -5.14
C GLY A 122 1.58 24.62 -5.77
N HIS A 123 1.33 23.81 -6.81
CA HIS A 123 0.05 23.77 -7.52
C HIS A 123 -0.53 22.35 -7.51
N TRP A 124 -1.79 22.23 -7.08
CA TRP A 124 -2.52 20.94 -7.01
C TRP A 124 -3.34 20.63 -8.27
N GLU A 125 -3.38 21.58 -9.22
CA GLU A 125 -4.09 21.42 -10.47
C GLU A 125 -3.35 20.49 -11.44
N LYS A 126 -4.12 19.73 -12.23
CA LYS A 126 -3.56 18.89 -13.29
C LYS A 126 -2.94 19.80 -14.37
N PRO A 127 -1.66 19.61 -14.74
CA PRO A 127 -1.05 20.37 -15.82
C PRO A 127 -1.85 20.20 -17.10
N LYS A 128 -2.26 21.31 -17.73
CA LYS A 128 -2.87 21.28 -19.07
C LYS A 128 -1.83 20.68 -20.04
N ASN A 129 -2.18 19.68 -20.83
CA ASN A 129 -1.22 19.15 -21.81
C ASN A 129 -0.74 20.30 -22.72
N PRO A 130 0.57 20.43 -22.99
CA PRO A 130 1.06 21.42 -23.94
C PRO A 130 0.64 21.07 -25.38
N GLU A 131 0.31 19.81 -25.64
CA GLU A 131 -0.22 19.34 -26.91
C GLU A 131 -1.71 19.01 -26.75
N GLY A 132 -2.56 19.84 -27.36
CA GLY A 132 -3.92 19.45 -27.70
C GLY A 132 -3.87 18.28 -28.68
N GLY A 133 -3.89 17.06 -28.16
CA GLY A 133 -3.94 15.83 -28.94
C GLY A 133 -5.05 14.95 -28.38
N ALA A 134 -5.97 14.58 -29.26
CA ALA A 134 -7.23 13.90 -28.98
C ALA A 134 -7.10 12.69 -28.05
N GLY A 135 -8.19 12.43 -27.31
CA GLY A 135 -8.30 11.28 -26.44
C GLY A 135 -8.10 9.96 -27.16
N VAL A 136 -7.78 8.95 -26.38
CA VAL A 136 -8.15 7.57 -26.67
C VAL A 136 -8.72 7.02 -25.37
N GLU A 137 -9.95 6.52 -25.48
CA GLU A 137 -10.73 5.83 -24.46
C GLU A 137 -9.95 4.69 -23.78
#